data_AF-A0A0X3BQ50-F1
#
_entry.id   AF-A0A0X3BQ50-F1
#
_cell.length_a   1.000
_cell.length_b   1.000
_cell.length_c   1.000
_cell.angle_alpha   90.00
_cell.angle_beta   90.00
_cell.angle_gamma   90.00
#
_symmetry.space_group_name_H-M   'P 1'
#
loop_
_entity.id
_entity.type
_entity.pdbx_description
1 polymer ?
#
loop_
_entity_poly.entity_id
_entity_poly.type
_entity_poly.pdbx_seq_one_letter_code
_entity_poly.pdbx_strand_id
1 'polypeptide(L)'
;MLASISPPRMTRLERLLILTLVIGCVALFSGAVAQEGYGSSTTATPTANVTPAAEANVTITSPEEGASVAAGNVTVAVNLTNFTLVEPTGQPNAPGEGHLHYYLDAVVPTNASAPAIPETGGYVISTNTSYTWENVTAGAHNLSVQVVNNDHTPIIPLVFDTVNVTIGGNVTPTPTMNVTPTPTTTGNATAMVNLTAENIAFDTDTITVPAGANVTVNFNNKDSGIPHNFAVYDSSFRSERIFVGEIITGPATINYTFTAPSEPGTYYFQCDVHPSMNGDFIVE
;
A
#
# COMPACT_ATOMS: atom_id res chain seq x y z
N MET A 1 16.57 -7.92 61.07
CA MET A 1 17.54 -8.47 60.11
C MET A 1 17.49 -7.62 58.85
N LEU A 2 18.44 -6.70 58.73
CA LEU A 2 18.64 -5.82 57.57
C LEU A 2 20.15 -5.80 57.34
N ALA A 3 20.60 -6.20 56.15
CA ALA A 3 21.82 -5.69 55.52
C ALA A 3 21.90 -6.17 54.06
N SER A 4 22.01 -5.18 53.19
CA SER A 4 22.19 -5.22 51.73
C SER A 4 23.67 -5.43 51.37
N ILE A 5 23.98 -6.18 50.30
CA ILE A 5 25.23 -6.02 49.52
C ILE A 5 24.93 -6.23 48.00
N SER A 6 25.49 -5.33 47.19
CA SER A 6 25.27 -5.01 45.76
C SER A 6 25.73 -6.03 44.69
N PRO A 7 25.32 -5.87 43.42
CA PRO A 7 25.64 -6.74 42.28
C PRO A 7 26.93 -6.34 41.53
N PRO A 8 27.50 -7.20 40.65
CA PRO A 8 28.67 -6.86 39.84
C PRO A 8 28.33 -6.08 38.55
N ARG A 9 29.30 -5.25 38.16
CA ARG A 9 29.31 -4.27 37.05
C ARG A 9 29.65 -4.95 35.71
N MET A 10 28.95 -4.60 34.63
CA MET A 10 29.38 -4.88 33.25
C MET A 10 30.17 -3.70 32.68
N THR A 11 31.34 -3.99 32.12
CA THR A 11 32.31 -3.05 31.53
C THR A 11 31.98 -2.74 30.07
N ARG A 12 32.10 -1.45 29.72
CA ARG A 12 31.95 -0.88 28.37
C ARG A 12 32.94 -1.51 27.37
N LEU A 13 32.46 -1.84 26.17
CA LEU A 13 33.29 -2.20 25.03
C LEU A 13 33.59 -0.94 24.19
N GLU A 14 34.87 -0.71 23.94
CA GLU A 14 35.43 0.51 23.37
C GLU A 14 35.25 0.62 21.84
N ARG A 15 35.04 1.86 21.37
CA ARG A 15 35.10 2.27 19.96
C ARG A 15 36.56 2.48 19.56
N LEU A 16 37.04 1.85 18.48
CA LEU A 16 38.33 2.18 17.87
C LEU A 16 38.14 2.88 16.51
N LEU A 17 38.62 4.12 16.46
CA LEU A 17 38.69 5.00 15.31
C LEU A 17 40.07 4.80 14.64
N ILE A 18 40.13 4.63 13.31
CA ILE A 18 41.40 4.70 12.56
C ILE A 18 41.25 5.71 11.43
N LEU A 19 41.98 6.82 11.58
CA LEU A 19 42.21 7.88 10.61
C LEU A 19 43.64 7.71 10.08
N THR A 20 43.81 7.54 8.77
CA THR A 20 45.12 7.66 8.12
C THR A 20 45.04 8.62 6.94
N LEU A 21 45.60 9.81 7.17
CA LEU A 21 45.92 10.84 6.21
C LEU A 21 47.28 10.51 5.59
N VAL A 22 47.38 10.48 4.26
CA VAL A 22 48.68 10.55 3.55
C VAL A 22 48.59 11.65 2.50
N ILE A 23 49.41 12.68 2.71
CA ILE A 23 49.68 13.78 1.78
C ILE A 23 50.97 13.46 1.03
N GLY A 24 50.99 13.78 -0.28
CA GLY A 24 52.20 14.21 -0.98
C GLY A 24 52.52 13.48 -2.28
N CYS A 25 52.28 14.11 -3.43
CA CYS A 25 53.30 14.88 -4.15
C CYS A 25 52.82 15.27 -5.56
N VAL A 26 53.05 16.54 -5.90
CA VAL A 26 52.80 17.16 -7.21
C VAL A 26 53.91 16.78 -8.19
N ALA A 27 53.54 16.44 -9.42
CA ALA A 27 54.36 16.71 -10.60
C ALA A 27 53.47 16.97 -11.81
N LEU A 28 53.48 18.22 -12.29
CA LEU A 28 52.96 18.63 -13.59
C LEU A 28 53.99 18.25 -14.66
N PHE A 29 53.55 17.56 -15.72
CA PHE A 29 54.18 17.67 -17.03
C PHE A 29 53.10 17.68 -18.12
N SER A 30 53.11 18.77 -18.89
CA SER A 30 52.40 18.91 -20.15
C SER A 30 53.11 18.10 -21.23
N GLY A 31 52.36 17.52 -22.16
CA GLY A 31 52.94 16.91 -23.36
C GLY A 31 51.92 16.12 -24.17
N ALA A 32 51.26 16.78 -25.12
CA ALA A 32 50.57 16.11 -26.22
C ALA A 32 51.60 15.64 -27.25
N VAL A 33 51.61 14.35 -27.59
CA VAL A 33 52.17 13.82 -28.84
C VAL A 33 51.31 12.64 -29.28
N ALA A 34 50.70 12.75 -30.45
CA ALA A 34 50.18 11.63 -31.22
C ALA A 34 51.32 11.03 -32.05
N GLN A 35 51.42 9.69 -32.17
CA GLN A 35 51.69 8.98 -33.43
C GLN A 35 51.69 7.43 -33.25
N GLU A 36 50.74 6.78 -33.93
CA GLU A 36 50.78 5.53 -34.73
C GLU A 36 51.70 4.34 -34.33
N GLY A 37 51.05 3.18 -34.06
CA GLY A 37 51.26 1.94 -34.83
C GLY A 37 52.26 0.89 -34.33
N TYR A 38 51.77 -0.24 -33.78
CA TYR A 38 51.98 -1.61 -34.33
C TYR A 38 51.21 -2.65 -33.47
N GLY A 39 50.57 -3.62 -34.13
CA GLY A 39 49.51 -4.45 -33.56
C GLY A 39 49.91 -5.52 -32.55
N SER A 40 48.95 -5.85 -31.69
CA SER A 40 48.79 -7.18 -31.12
C SER A 40 47.36 -7.64 -31.36
N SER A 41 47.24 -8.72 -32.10
CA SER A 41 46.01 -9.47 -32.32
C SER A 41 45.52 -10.04 -30.99
N THR A 42 44.49 -9.44 -30.40
CA THR A 42 43.58 -10.12 -29.49
C THR A 42 42.20 -10.13 -30.13
N THR A 43 41.87 -11.26 -30.74
CA THR A 43 40.50 -11.66 -31.07
C THR A 43 39.69 -11.59 -29.77
N ALA A 44 38.93 -10.52 -29.58
CA ALA A 44 37.93 -10.46 -28.53
C ALA A 44 36.83 -11.48 -28.87
N THR A 45 36.82 -12.59 -28.16
CA THR A 45 35.69 -13.52 -28.14
C THR A 45 34.46 -12.77 -27.64
N PRO A 46 33.35 -12.68 -28.39
CA PRO A 46 32.09 -12.23 -27.82
C PRO A 46 31.48 -13.41 -27.04
N THR A 47 31.78 -13.47 -25.75
CA THR A 47 31.10 -14.34 -24.79
C THR A 47 30.74 -13.46 -23.60
N ALA A 48 29.48 -13.27 -23.18
CA ALA A 48 28.27 -14.00 -23.45
C ALA A 48 27.13 -13.01 -23.72
N ASN A 49 26.18 -13.44 -24.55
CA ASN A 49 24.82 -12.92 -24.52
C ASN A 49 24.29 -13.13 -23.09
N VAL A 50 24.24 -12.06 -22.29
CA VAL A 50 23.51 -12.09 -21.02
C VAL A 50 22.05 -12.33 -21.40
N THR A 51 21.59 -13.55 -21.20
CA THR A 51 20.15 -13.84 -21.22
C THR A 51 19.51 -12.86 -20.25
N PRO A 52 18.54 -12.03 -20.68
CA PRO A 52 17.81 -11.16 -19.77
C PRO A 52 17.29 -12.01 -18.60
N ALA A 53 17.41 -11.50 -17.37
CA ALA A 53 16.63 -12.06 -16.26
C ALA A 53 15.18 -12.09 -16.76
N ALA A 54 14.56 -13.27 -16.77
CA ALA A 54 13.22 -13.42 -17.31
C ALA A 54 12.32 -12.40 -16.60
N GLU A 55 11.62 -11.56 -17.36
CA GLU A 55 10.78 -10.51 -16.79
C GLU A 55 9.69 -11.14 -15.93
N ALA A 56 9.35 -10.48 -14.82
CA ALA A 56 8.25 -10.90 -13.97
C ALA A 56 6.96 -10.92 -14.80
N ASN A 57 6.14 -11.94 -14.56
CA ASN A 57 4.85 -12.07 -15.24
C ASN A 57 3.81 -12.59 -14.26
N VAL A 58 2.63 -11.96 -14.28
CA VAL A 58 1.44 -12.36 -13.51
C VAL A 58 0.30 -12.60 -14.49
N THR A 59 -0.46 -13.66 -14.27
CA THR A 59 -1.69 -13.96 -15.02
C THR A 59 -2.78 -14.42 -14.07
N ILE A 60 -3.98 -13.88 -14.21
CA ILE A 60 -5.17 -14.38 -13.52
C ILE A 60 -5.56 -15.73 -14.13
N THR A 61 -5.61 -16.76 -13.29
CA THR A 61 -5.99 -18.12 -13.69
C THR A 61 -7.44 -18.43 -13.32
N SER A 62 -8.03 -17.67 -12.40
CA SER A 62 -9.44 -17.69 -12.07
C SER A 62 -9.83 -16.36 -11.46
N PRO A 63 -11.04 -15.82 -11.75
CA PRO A 63 -11.95 -16.30 -12.80
C PRO A 63 -11.36 -16.11 -14.20
N GLU A 64 -11.86 -16.87 -15.18
CA GLU A 64 -11.50 -16.67 -16.59
C GLU A 64 -12.16 -15.39 -17.14
N GLU A 65 -11.58 -14.81 -18.18
CA GLU A 65 -12.17 -13.66 -18.89
C GLU A 65 -13.61 -13.96 -19.35
N GLY A 66 -14.53 -13.06 -19.01
CA GLY A 66 -15.95 -13.19 -19.34
C GLY A 66 -16.73 -14.19 -18.49
N ALA A 67 -16.12 -14.78 -17.46
CA ALA A 67 -16.79 -15.77 -16.63
C ALA A 67 -18.03 -15.21 -15.93
N SER A 68 -19.06 -16.05 -15.81
CA SER A 68 -20.20 -15.79 -14.93
C SER A 68 -19.97 -16.48 -13.59
N VAL A 69 -19.82 -15.70 -12.52
CA VAL A 69 -19.55 -16.21 -11.17
C VAL A 69 -20.83 -16.12 -10.34
N ALA A 70 -21.01 -17.06 -9.41
CA ALA A 70 -22.13 -17.01 -8.48
C ALA A 70 -22.08 -15.75 -7.58
N ALA A 71 -23.24 -15.31 -7.11
CA ALA A 71 -23.34 -14.17 -6.19
C ALA A 71 -22.52 -14.41 -4.90
N GLY A 72 -21.96 -13.34 -4.34
CA GLY A 72 -21.26 -13.36 -3.06
C GLY A 72 -19.75 -13.29 -3.22
N ASN A 73 -19.05 -14.34 -2.81
CA ASN A 73 -17.59 -14.30 -2.71
C ASN A 73 -16.93 -14.63 -4.06
N VAL A 74 -15.99 -13.79 -4.47
CA VAL A 74 -15.26 -13.93 -5.74
C VAL A 74 -13.78 -14.09 -5.45
N THR A 75 -13.25 -15.28 -5.70
CA THR A 75 -11.82 -15.57 -5.53
C THR A 75 -11.07 -15.34 -6.83
N VAL A 76 -10.10 -14.42 -6.78
CA VAL A 76 -9.08 -14.22 -7.81
C VAL A 76 -7.88 -15.08 -7.47
N ALA A 77 -7.46 -15.96 -8.38
CA ALA A 77 -6.25 -16.75 -8.27
C ALA A 77 -5.32 -16.40 -9.43
N VAL A 78 -4.01 -16.41 -9.15
CA VAL A 78 -2.99 -15.98 -10.11
C VAL A 78 -1.86 -16.99 -10.23
N ASN A 79 -1.22 -16.99 -11.39
CA ASN A 79 0.08 -17.60 -11.60
C ASN A 79 1.13 -16.49 -11.75
N LEU A 80 2.13 -16.52 -10.87
CA LEU A 80 3.23 -15.55 -10.84
C LEU A 80 4.54 -16.26 -11.17
N THR A 81 5.34 -15.68 -12.05
CA THR A 81 6.63 -16.24 -12.46
C THR A 81 7.73 -15.18 -12.42
N ASN A 82 8.97 -15.63 -12.19
CA ASN A 82 10.17 -14.80 -12.15
C ASN A 82 10.13 -13.64 -11.13
N PHE A 83 9.42 -13.83 -10.01
CA PHE A 83 9.28 -12.83 -8.97
C PHE A 83 9.13 -13.48 -7.59
N THR A 84 9.70 -12.84 -6.56
CA THR A 84 9.64 -13.30 -5.18
C THR A 84 8.69 -12.43 -4.38
N LEU A 85 7.69 -13.04 -3.73
CA LEU A 85 6.74 -12.31 -2.89
C LEU A 85 7.31 -12.10 -1.48
N VAL A 86 7.30 -10.85 -1.03
CA VAL A 86 7.82 -10.38 0.25
C VAL A 86 6.81 -9.42 0.87
N GLU A 87 6.60 -9.52 2.19
CA GLU A 87 5.70 -8.61 2.91
C GLU A 87 6.24 -7.17 2.92
N PRO A 88 5.41 -6.14 2.65
CA PRO A 88 5.81 -4.74 2.71
C PRO A 88 5.88 -4.23 4.15
N THR A 89 7.02 -4.48 4.80
CA THR A 89 7.32 -4.06 6.17
C THR A 89 8.15 -2.75 6.24
N GLY A 90 8.18 -1.99 5.14
CA GLY A 90 8.98 -0.76 5.01
C GLY A 90 10.43 -0.99 4.57
N GLN A 91 10.76 -2.17 4.04
CA GLN A 91 12.07 -2.47 3.45
C GLN A 91 12.30 -1.70 2.13
N PRO A 92 13.56 -1.40 1.75
CA PRO A 92 13.86 -0.76 0.47
C PRO A 92 13.53 -1.70 -0.71
N ASN A 93 13.30 -1.12 -1.90
CA ASN A 93 13.14 -1.90 -3.13
C ASN A 93 14.39 -2.73 -3.45
N ALA A 94 14.18 -3.98 -3.86
CA ALA A 94 15.22 -4.83 -4.39
C ALA A 94 14.77 -5.52 -5.70
N PRO A 95 15.71 -5.85 -6.61
CA PRO A 95 15.36 -6.45 -7.89
C PRO A 95 14.68 -7.82 -7.74
N GLY A 96 13.55 -8.02 -8.42
CA GLY A 96 12.87 -9.32 -8.51
C GLY A 96 12.08 -9.71 -7.26
N GLU A 97 11.83 -8.77 -6.35
CA GLU A 97 10.98 -8.96 -5.18
C GLU A 97 10.01 -7.79 -4.94
N GLY A 98 8.94 -8.08 -4.21
CA GLY A 98 7.85 -7.15 -3.89
C GLY A 98 6.58 -7.93 -3.56
N HIS A 99 5.41 -7.40 -3.90
CA HIS A 99 4.13 -8.04 -3.55
C HIS A 99 3.04 -7.81 -4.60
N LEU A 100 1.85 -8.35 -4.36
CA LEU A 100 0.69 -8.22 -5.24
C LEU A 100 -0.28 -7.19 -4.69
N HIS A 101 -0.82 -6.40 -5.61
CA HIS A 101 -2.01 -5.59 -5.40
C HIS A 101 -3.16 -6.24 -6.17
N TYR A 102 -4.26 -6.56 -5.48
CA TYR A 102 -5.50 -6.98 -6.12
C TYR A 102 -6.49 -5.81 -6.14
N TYR A 103 -7.23 -5.71 -7.24
CA TYR A 103 -8.17 -4.63 -7.50
C TYR A 103 -9.55 -5.17 -7.89
N LEU A 104 -10.61 -4.50 -7.42
CA LEU A 104 -12.00 -4.70 -7.83
C LEU A 104 -12.56 -3.36 -8.32
N ASP A 105 -12.99 -3.30 -9.57
CA ASP A 105 -13.58 -2.11 -10.21
C ASP A 105 -12.71 -0.84 -10.10
N ALA A 106 -11.39 -1.04 -10.08
CA ALA A 106 -10.39 -0.01 -9.96
C ALA A 106 -9.54 0.07 -11.25
N VAL A 107 -9.20 1.29 -11.66
CA VAL A 107 -8.23 1.51 -12.73
C VAL A 107 -6.84 1.16 -12.20
N VAL A 108 -6.13 0.27 -12.88
CA VAL A 108 -4.77 -0.15 -12.49
C VAL A 108 -3.82 1.06 -12.52
N PRO A 109 -3.20 1.44 -11.39
CA PRO A 109 -2.27 2.56 -11.34
C PRO A 109 -1.00 2.31 -12.15
N THR A 110 -0.55 3.32 -12.90
CA THR A 110 0.61 3.22 -13.81
C THR A 110 1.76 4.17 -13.47
N ASN A 111 1.58 5.04 -12.47
CA ASN A 111 2.58 6.03 -12.09
C ASN A 111 3.72 5.38 -11.27
N ALA A 112 4.89 5.22 -11.89
CA ALA A 112 6.07 4.62 -11.26
C ALA A 112 6.67 5.43 -10.08
N SER A 113 6.22 6.68 -9.87
CA SER A 113 6.74 7.56 -8.82
C SER A 113 5.81 7.69 -7.61
N ALA A 114 4.74 6.91 -7.55
CA ALA A 114 3.82 6.90 -6.42
C ALA A 114 3.38 5.46 -6.10
N PRO A 115 2.98 5.17 -4.85
CA PRO A 115 2.31 3.93 -4.50
C PRO A 115 1.14 3.65 -5.45
N ALA A 116 0.99 2.40 -5.87
CA ALA A 116 -0.08 1.93 -6.75
C ALA A 116 -1.40 1.79 -5.98
N ILE A 117 -1.92 2.92 -5.51
CA ILE A 117 -3.21 3.03 -4.82
C ILE A 117 -4.23 3.56 -5.84
N PRO A 118 -5.31 2.83 -6.14
CA PRO A 118 -6.30 3.30 -7.10
C PRO A 118 -7.14 4.40 -6.47
N GLU A 119 -7.70 5.25 -7.34
CA GLU A 119 -8.52 6.34 -6.84
C GLU A 119 -9.81 5.81 -6.17
N THR A 120 -10.59 5.07 -6.94
CA THR A 120 -11.80 4.38 -6.49
C THR A 120 -11.66 2.89 -6.79
N GLY A 121 -12.52 2.09 -6.17
CA GLY A 121 -12.52 0.63 -6.31
C GLY A 121 -11.79 -0.08 -5.17
N GLY A 122 -12.19 -1.33 -4.97
CA GLY A 122 -11.64 -2.21 -3.94
C GLY A 122 -10.17 -2.46 -4.20
N TYR A 123 -9.38 -2.45 -3.15
CA TYR A 123 -7.93 -2.65 -3.23
C TYR A 123 -7.41 -3.37 -2.00
N VAL A 124 -6.54 -4.37 -2.21
CA VAL A 124 -5.87 -5.10 -1.13
C VAL A 124 -4.43 -5.42 -1.52
N ILE A 125 -3.57 -5.46 -0.50
CA ILE A 125 -2.16 -5.90 -0.58
C ILE A 125 -2.10 -7.36 -0.15
N SER A 126 -1.32 -8.18 -0.87
CA SER A 126 -1.16 -9.58 -0.51
C SER A 126 0.15 -10.17 -1.04
N THR A 127 0.70 -11.11 -0.28
CA THR A 127 1.76 -12.04 -0.73
C THR A 127 1.20 -13.41 -1.14
N ASN A 128 -0.12 -13.61 -1.03
CA ASN A 128 -0.78 -14.81 -1.49
C ASN A 128 -1.11 -14.71 -2.99
N THR A 129 -0.97 -15.82 -3.70
CA THR A 129 -1.35 -15.93 -5.12
C THR A 129 -2.86 -16.14 -5.31
N SER A 130 -3.66 -15.87 -4.29
CA SER A 130 -5.10 -15.70 -4.41
C SER A 130 -5.62 -14.71 -3.37
N TYR A 131 -6.76 -14.10 -3.69
CA TYR A 131 -7.54 -13.26 -2.78
C TYR A 131 -9.03 -13.43 -3.04
N THR A 132 -9.84 -13.36 -1.98
CA THR A 132 -11.30 -13.46 -2.07
C THR A 132 -11.93 -12.13 -1.71
N TRP A 133 -12.61 -11.53 -2.67
CA TRP A 133 -13.53 -10.43 -2.41
C TRP A 133 -14.81 -10.99 -1.83
N GLU A 134 -15.24 -10.51 -0.67
CA GLU A 134 -16.48 -10.94 -0.02
C GLU A 134 -17.64 -10.05 -0.42
N ASN A 135 -18.84 -10.63 -0.57
CA ASN A 135 -20.07 -9.89 -0.83
C ASN A 135 -20.02 -8.98 -2.07
N VAL A 136 -19.38 -9.41 -3.15
CA VAL A 136 -19.37 -8.68 -4.42
C VAL A 136 -20.79 -8.60 -4.95
N THR A 137 -21.20 -7.38 -5.32
CA THR A 137 -22.55 -7.12 -5.83
C THR A 137 -22.81 -7.84 -7.14
N ALA A 138 -24.07 -8.03 -7.49
CA ALA A 138 -24.43 -8.57 -8.80
C ALA A 138 -24.20 -7.51 -9.89
N GLY A 139 -23.67 -7.92 -11.04
CA GLY A 139 -23.36 -7.00 -12.13
C GLY A 139 -22.09 -7.38 -12.88
N ALA A 140 -21.68 -6.50 -13.80
CA ALA A 140 -20.39 -6.61 -14.45
C ALA A 140 -19.31 -6.00 -13.55
N HIS A 141 -18.20 -6.71 -13.39
CA HIS A 141 -17.09 -6.31 -12.54
C HIS A 141 -15.76 -6.48 -13.28
N ASN A 142 -14.79 -5.64 -12.95
CA ASN A 142 -13.41 -5.75 -13.42
C ASN A 142 -12.51 -6.20 -12.25
N LEU A 143 -11.75 -7.26 -12.46
CA LEU A 143 -10.80 -7.81 -11.48
C LEU A 143 -9.41 -7.69 -12.05
N SER A 144 -8.50 -7.05 -11.32
CA SER A 144 -7.11 -6.89 -11.76
C SER A 144 -6.14 -7.30 -10.67
N VAL A 145 -4.94 -7.70 -11.09
CA VAL A 145 -3.79 -7.93 -10.22
C VAL A 145 -2.58 -7.20 -10.80
N GLN A 146 -1.78 -6.59 -9.93
CA GLN A 146 -0.55 -5.91 -10.31
C GLN A 146 0.59 -6.33 -9.40
N VAL A 147 1.78 -6.53 -9.99
CA VAL A 147 3.02 -6.74 -9.24
C VAL A 147 3.68 -5.38 -9.00
N VAL A 148 4.06 -5.13 -7.76
CA VAL A 148 4.64 -3.86 -7.31
C VAL A 148 5.94 -4.09 -6.55
N ASN A 149 6.75 -3.05 -6.43
CA ASN A 149 7.96 -3.06 -5.59
C ASN A 149 7.59 -3.04 -4.09
N ASN A 150 8.60 -3.24 -3.23
CA ASN A 150 8.48 -3.20 -1.77
C ASN A 150 7.83 -1.90 -1.24
N ASP A 151 8.02 -0.77 -1.93
CA ASP A 151 7.43 0.53 -1.60
C ASP A 151 6.05 0.80 -2.24
N HIS A 152 5.38 -0.25 -2.72
CA HIS A 152 4.10 -0.21 -3.44
C HIS A 152 4.13 0.47 -4.81
N THR A 153 5.27 0.95 -5.31
CA THR A 153 5.32 1.56 -6.65
C THR A 153 5.18 0.49 -7.75
N PRO A 154 4.54 0.81 -8.89
CA PRO A 154 4.49 -0.08 -10.04
C PRO A 154 5.88 -0.52 -10.52
N ILE A 155 6.03 -1.79 -10.87
CA ILE A 155 7.18 -2.28 -11.65
C ILE A 155 7.06 -1.76 -13.09
N ILE A 156 8.19 -1.42 -13.72
CA ILE A 156 8.26 -0.96 -15.11
C ILE A 156 9.23 -1.84 -15.91
N PRO A 157 8.80 -2.47 -17.03
CA PRO A 157 7.46 -2.42 -17.63
C PRO A 157 6.35 -2.93 -16.70
N LEU A 158 5.14 -2.42 -16.89
CA LEU A 158 4.00 -2.72 -16.02
C LEU A 158 3.68 -4.22 -16.05
N VAL A 159 3.69 -4.86 -14.89
CA VAL A 159 3.35 -6.28 -14.74
C VAL A 159 1.99 -6.39 -14.05
N PHE A 160 0.95 -6.60 -14.84
CA PHE A 160 -0.42 -6.70 -14.36
C PHE A 160 -1.24 -7.61 -15.29
N ASP A 161 -2.38 -8.06 -14.79
CA ASP A 161 -3.39 -8.74 -15.60
C ASP A 161 -4.78 -8.32 -15.13
N THR A 162 -5.75 -8.41 -16.04
CA THR A 162 -7.11 -7.92 -15.84
C THR A 162 -8.10 -8.87 -16.49
N VAL A 163 -9.16 -9.23 -15.77
CA VAL A 163 -10.30 -9.96 -16.30
C VAL A 163 -11.62 -9.25 -16.00
N ASN A 164 -12.57 -9.34 -16.91
CA ASN A 164 -13.94 -8.90 -16.72
C ASN A 164 -14.83 -10.10 -16.40
N VAL A 165 -15.70 -9.96 -15.41
CA VAL A 165 -16.64 -11.01 -15.03
C VAL A 165 -18.04 -10.47 -14.86
N THR A 166 -19.02 -11.37 -14.89
CA THR A 166 -20.40 -11.07 -14.50
C THR A 166 -20.76 -11.85 -13.25
N ILE A 167 -21.08 -11.14 -12.17
CA ILE A 167 -21.56 -11.74 -10.93
C ILE A 167 -23.07 -11.89 -11.00
N GLY A 168 -23.55 -13.13 -10.88
CA GLY A 168 -24.97 -13.46 -10.90
C GLY A 168 -25.71 -12.84 -9.72
N GLY A 169 -27.00 -12.53 -9.91
CA GLY A 169 -27.85 -12.06 -8.82
C GLY A 169 -28.44 -13.22 -8.03
N ASN A 170 -28.03 -13.39 -6.77
CA ASN A 170 -28.88 -14.04 -5.77
C ASN A 170 -29.42 -12.94 -4.86
N VAL A 171 -30.47 -12.26 -5.32
CA VAL A 171 -31.24 -11.33 -4.50
C VAL A 171 -31.99 -12.13 -3.44
N THR A 172 -31.32 -12.48 -2.34
CA THR A 172 -32.05 -12.65 -1.09
C THR A 172 -32.52 -11.25 -0.72
N PRO A 173 -33.84 -10.97 -0.70
CA PRO A 173 -34.32 -9.66 -0.33
C PRO A 173 -33.87 -9.37 1.10
N THR A 174 -32.96 -8.42 1.26
CA THR A 174 -32.70 -7.79 2.55
C THR A 174 -34.04 -7.26 3.05
N PRO A 175 -34.48 -7.58 4.28
CA PRO A 175 -35.69 -6.99 4.83
C PRO A 175 -35.48 -5.47 4.86
N THR A 176 -36.26 -4.76 4.04
CA THR A 176 -36.37 -3.31 4.10
C THR A 176 -36.95 -2.93 5.47
N MET A 177 -36.08 -2.58 6.40
CA MET A 177 -36.47 -1.79 7.56
C MET A 177 -36.73 -0.38 7.05
N ASN A 178 -38.01 -0.07 6.84
CA ASN A 178 -38.48 1.29 6.62
C ASN A 178 -38.38 2.05 7.94
N VAL A 179 -37.17 2.49 8.28
CA VAL A 179 -36.98 3.51 9.31
C VAL A 179 -37.22 4.83 8.61
N THR A 180 -38.30 5.52 8.96
CA THR A 180 -38.52 6.90 8.55
C THR A 180 -37.44 7.76 9.21
N PRO A 181 -36.46 8.34 8.47
CA PRO A 181 -35.52 9.26 9.10
C PRO A 181 -36.32 10.47 9.55
N THR A 182 -36.26 10.76 10.85
CA THR A 182 -36.66 12.09 11.34
C THR A 182 -35.50 13.02 10.99
N PRO A 183 -35.69 14.01 10.10
CA PRO A 183 -34.61 14.94 9.77
C PRO A 183 -34.38 15.80 11.01
N THR A 184 -33.30 15.53 11.74
CA THR A 184 -32.94 16.32 12.92
C THR A 184 -31.69 17.14 12.62
N THR A 185 -31.96 18.40 12.28
CA THR A 185 -31.08 19.58 12.30
C THR A 185 -29.69 19.49 11.68
N THR A 186 -29.63 20.03 10.46
CA THR A 186 -28.51 20.78 9.86
C THR A 186 -27.62 21.50 10.89
N GLY A 187 -26.34 21.09 10.91
CA GLY A 187 -25.20 21.99 10.78
C GLY A 187 -24.86 22.87 11.99
N ASN A 188 -24.21 22.27 12.99
CA ASN A 188 -23.09 22.91 13.74
C ASN A 188 -22.35 21.96 14.70
N ALA A 189 -22.68 20.67 14.73
CA ALA A 189 -21.99 19.73 15.60
C ALA A 189 -20.53 19.57 15.16
N THR A 190 -19.61 19.69 16.11
CA THR A 190 -18.19 19.41 15.91
C THR A 190 -17.85 18.10 16.59
N ALA A 191 -17.19 17.18 15.89
CA ALA A 191 -16.65 15.96 16.46
C ALA A 191 -15.12 16.00 16.46
N MET A 192 -14.50 15.61 17.56
CA MET A 192 -13.04 15.41 17.62
C MET A 192 -12.74 13.92 17.78
N VAL A 193 -11.91 13.40 16.89
CA VAL A 193 -11.44 12.02 16.90
C VAL A 193 -9.93 12.05 17.12
N ASN A 194 -9.43 11.30 18.09
CA ASN A 194 -7.99 11.05 18.20
C ASN A 194 -7.74 9.67 17.61
N LEU A 195 -6.85 9.60 16.62
CA LEU A 195 -6.53 8.36 15.93
C LEU A 195 -5.02 8.18 15.90
N THR A 196 -4.54 7.06 16.40
CA THR A 196 -3.11 6.73 16.40
C THR A 196 -2.85 5.60 15.41
N ALA A 197 -1.82 5.77 14.57
CA ALA A 197 -1.22 4.66 13.83
C ALA A 197 0.06 4.21 14.53
N GLU A 198 0.11 2.94 14.95
CA GLU A 198 1.26 2.33 15.60
C GLU A 198 1.29 0.82 15.32
N ASN A 199 2.44 0.28 14.93
CA ASN A 199 2.64 -1.10 14.49
C ASN A 199 1.77 -1.49 13.28
N ILE A 200 1.59 -0.59 12.29
CA ILE A 200 0.76 -0.84 11.10
C ILE A 200 -0.69 -1.22 11.50
N ALA A 201 -1.21 -0.55 12.53
CA ALA A 201 -2.58 -0.68 12.99
C ALA A 201 -3.09 0.69 13.47
N PHE A 202 -4.38 0.93 13.27
CA PHE A 202 -5.06 1.99 14.01
C PHE A 202 -5.34 1.51 15.43
N ASP A 203 -5.39 2.43 16.39
CA ASP A 203 -5.75 2.15 17.79
C ASP A 203 -7.25 1.90 18.00
N THR A 204 -8.05 1.97 16.93
CA THR A 204 -9.48 1.64 16.92
C THR A 204 -9.91 1.11 15.55
N ASP A 205 -10.96 0.29 15.56
CA ASP A 205 -11.67 -0.23 14.38
C ASP A 205 -13.06 0.40 14.21
N THR A 206 -13.45 1.35 15.08
CA THR A 206 -14.77 1.97 15.04
C THR A 206 -14.68 3.44 15.41
N ILE A 207 -15.23 4.32 14.55
CA ILE A 207 -15.37 5.75 14.83
C ILE A 207 -16.85 6.12 14.67
N THR A 208 -17.44 6.75 15.69
CA THR A 208 -18.83 7.22 15.64
C THR A 208 -18.89 8.75 15.69
N VAL A 209 -19.62 9.36 14.76
CA VAL A 209 -19.81 10.82 14.68
C VAL A 209 -21.26 11.18 14.36
N PRO A 210 -21.71 12.41 14.70
CA PRO A 210 -23.05 12.84 14.32
C PRO A 210 -23.19 13.07 12.81
N ALA A 211 -24.39 12.82 12.28
CA ALA A 211 -24.74 13.14 10.90
C ALA A 211 -24.48 14.61 10.54
N GLY A 212 -23.74 14.83 9.45
CA GLY A 212 -23.38 16.17 8.96
C GLY A 212 -22.43 16.95 9.87
N ALA A 213 -21.81 16.33 10.87
CA ALA A 213 -20.86 16.99 11.76
C ALA A 213 -19.60 17.46 11.03
N ASN A 214 -19.01 18.57 11.50
CA ASN A 214 -17.64 18.92 11.14
C ASN A 214 -16.68 18.10 12.01
N VAL A 215 -16.00 17.14 11.40
CA VAL A 215 -15.10 16.20 12.08
C VAL A 215 -13.69 16.73 11.98
N THR A 216 -12.98 16.78 13.12
CA THR A 216 -11.53 16.97 13.18
C THR A 216 -10.88 15.69 13.70
N VAL A 217 -10.05 15.07 12.88
CA VAL A 217 -9.24 13.91 13.28
C VAL A 217 -7.84 14.39 13.62
N ASN A 218 -7.47 14.30 14.91
CA ASN A 218 -6.11 14.49 15.37
C ASN A 218 -5.35 13.19 15.12
N PHE A 219 -4.67 13.11 13.97
CA PHE A 219 -3.98 11.90 13.55
C PHE A 219 -2.53 11.90 14.04
N ASN A 220 -2.12 10.82 14.71
CA ASN A 220 -0.78 10.62 15.22
C ASN A 220 -0.15 9.37 14.61
N ASN A 221 0.73 9.56 13.64
CA ASN A 221 1.53 8.47 13.08
C ASN A 221 2.80 8.30 13.92
N LYS A 222 2.90 7.18 14.66
CA LYS A 222 4.08 6.84 15.46
C LYS A 222 5.06 5.91 14.75
N ASP A 223 4.68 5.34 13.62
CA ASP A 223 5.52 4.37 12.91
C ASP A 223 6.66 5.09 12.17
N SER A 224 7.88 4.89 12.63
CA SER A 224 9.06 5.57 12.08
C SER A 224 9.33 5.17 10.64
N GLY A 225 9.31 6.14 9.72
CA GLY A 225 9.57 5.93 8.31
C GLY A 225 8.40 5.31 7.53
N ILE A 226 7.28 5.02 8.18
CA ILE A 226 6.12 4.38 7.55
C ILE A 226 5.05 5.44 7.25
N PRO A 227 4.61 5.60 6.00
CA PRO A 227 3.56 6.53 5.64
C PRO A 227 2.17 5.99 5.96
N HIS A 228 1.33 6.84 6.55
CA HIS A 228 -0.08 6.53 6.84
C HIS A 228 -0.97 7.74 6.53
N ASN A 229 -2.23 7.49 6.20
CA ASN A 229 -3.28 8.50 6.18
C ASN A 229 -4.55 7.96 6.86
N PHE A 230 -5.59 8.80 6.86
CA PHE A 230 -6.95 8.42 7.20
C PHE A 230 -7.86 8.85 6.05
N ALA A 231 -8.65 7.92 5.53
CA ALA A 231 -9.63 8.16 4.49
C ALA A 231 -10.97 7.49 4.84
N VAL A 232 -12.07 8.08 4.37
CA VAL A 232 -13.44 7.61 4.59
C VAL A 232 -14.11 7.40 3.23
N TYR A 233 -14.78 6.27 3.07
CA TYR A 233 -15.43 5.79 1.86
C TYR A 233 -16.84 5.28 2.16
N ASP A 234 -17.65 5.13 1.11
CA ASP A 234 -18.98 4.52 1.20
C ASP A 234 -18.95 3.11 1.79
N SER A 235 -17.95 2.32 1.39
CA SER A 235 -17.78 0.91 1.77
C SER A 235 -16.34 0.47 1.55
N SER A 236 -16.02 -0.79 1.89
CA SER A 236 -14.71 -1.39 1.60
C SER A 236 -14.40 -1.49 0.09
N PHE A 237 -15.41 -1.37 -0.77
CA PHE A 237 -15.22 -1.32 -2.23
C PHE A 237 -14.90 0.07 -2.75
N ARG A 238 -14.98 1.11 -1.90
CA ARG A 238 -14.48 2.47 -2.19
C ARG A 238 -15.01 3.01 -3.52
N SER A 239 -16.31 2.81 -3.77
CA SER A 239 -16.98 3.32 -4.97
C SER A 239 -17.13 4.84 -4.90
N GLU A 240 -17.20 5.39 -3.68
CA GLU A 240 -17.27 6.82 -3.42
C GLU A 240 -16.26 7.24 -2.33
N ARG A 241 -15.59 8.36 -2.57
CA ARG A 241 -14.67 9.02 -1.64
C ARG A 241 -15.42 10.09 -0.85
N ILE A 242 -15.56 9.89 0.45
CA ILE A 242 -16.14 10.90 1.35
C ILE A 242 -15.04 11.86 1.81
N PHE A 243 -13.90 11.30 2.21
CA PHE A 243 -12.74 12.06 2.63
C PHE A 243 -11.44 11.30 2.35
N VAL A 244 -10.39 12.00 1.92
CA VAL A 244 -9.05 11.43 1.78
C VAL A 244 -8.06 12.40 2.40
N GLY A 245 -7.44 11.99 3.51
CA GLY A 245 -6.40 12.76 4.18
C GLY A 245 -5.06 12.69 3.46
N GLU A 246 -4.22 13.71 3.68
CA GLU A 246 -2.82 13.70 3.28
C GLU A 246 -2.08 12.48 3.85
N ILE A 247 -1.15 11.90 3.09
CA ILE A 247 -0.28 10.84 3.58
C ILE A 247 0.91 11.46 4.30
N ILE A 248 1.12 11.11 5.57
CA ILE A 248 2.25 11.59 6.37
C ILE A 248 3.17 10.44 6.79
N THR A 249 4.48 10.64 6.69
CA THR A 249 5.49 9.70 7.18
C THR A 249 5.79 9.94 8.66
N GLY A 250 5.67 8.90 9.49
CA GLY A 250 5.90 8.99 10.93
C GLY A 250 7.40 9.04 11.31
N PRO A 251 7.72 9.48 12.54
CA PRO A 251 6.81 10.00 13.55
C PRO A 251 6.34 11.43 13.21
N ALA A 252 5.03 11.63 13.10
CA ALA A 252 4.43 12.91 12.73
C ALA A 252 2.96 12.99 13.15
N THR A 253 2.45 14.20 13.30
CA THR A 253 1.04 14.47 13.60
C THR A 253 0.44 15.44 12.58
N ILE A 254 -0.82 15.26 12.24
CA ILE A 254 -1.59 16.15 11.37
C ILE A 254 -3.06 16.18 11.80
N ASN A 255 -3.73 17.29 11.53
CA ASN A 255 -5.18 17.40 11.74
C ASN A 255 -5.90 17.34 10.39
N TYR A 256 -6.78 16.36 10.24
CA TYR A 256 -7.71 16.29 9.12
C TYR A 256 -9.04 16.91 9.50
N THR A 257 -9.64 17.69 8.59
CA THR A 257 -10.97 18.28 8.82
C THR A 257 -11.87 18.03 7.62
N PHE A 258 -13.06 17.50 7.87
CA PHE A 258 -14.06 17.20 6.83
C PHE A 258 -15.48 17.21 7.40
N THR A 259 -16.47 17.25 6.53
CA THR A 259 -17.88 17.11 6.92
C THR A 259 -18.30 15.65 6.79
N ALA A 260 -18.79 15.06 7.88
CA ALA A 260 -19.35 13.71 7.88
C ALA A 260 -20.57 13.63 6.94
N PRO A 261 -20.89 12.45 6.40
CA PRO A 261 -22.12 12.23 5.64
C PRO A 261 -23.36 12.73 6.41
N SER A 262 -24.33 13.27 5.69
CA SER A 262 -25.59 13.71 6.28
C SER A 262 -26.60 12.58 6.48
N GLU A 263 -26.41 11.46 5.77
CA GLU A 263 -27.24 10.27 5.92
C GLU A 263 -26.63 9.37 7.00
N PRO A 264 -27.38 9.08 8.10
CA PRO A 264 -26.96 8.10 9.09
C PRO A 264 -26.72 6.73 8.48
N GLY A 265 -25.73 6.01 8.99
CA GLY A 265 -25.36 4.70 8.47
C GLY A 265 -23.94 4.28 8.83
N THR A 266 -23.57 3.08 8.39
CA THR A 266 -22.20 2.58 8.51
C THR A 266 -21.47 2.82 7.19
N TYR A 267 -20.38 3.57 7.28
CA TYR A 267 -19.41 3.82 6.23
C TYR A 267 -18.09 3.11 6.60
N TYR A 268 -17.06 3.28 5.78
CA TYR A 268 -15.78 2.59 5.95
C TYR A 268 -14.63 3.59 6.05
N PHE A 269 -13.71 3.39 7.00
CA PHE A 269 -12.45 4.12 7.03
C PHE A 269 -11.26 3.20 6.82
N GLN A 270 -10.19 3.70 6.19
CA GLN A 270 -8.94 2.98 6.01
C GLN A 270 -7.71 3.89 5.96
N CYS A 271 -6.54 3.30 6.14
CA CYS A 271 -5.29 3.81 5.61
C CYS A 271 -5.15 3.35 4.16
N ASP A 272 -4.97 4.27 3.22
CA ASP A 272 -4.85 3.94 1.79
C ASP A 272 -3.53 3.22 1.45
N VAL A 273 -2.47 3.51 2.22
CA VAL A 273 -1.17 2.84 2.05
C VAL A 273 -1.21 1.42 2.62
N HIS A 274 -1.97 1.20 3.69
CA HIS A 274 -2.10 -0.07 4.37
C HIS A 274 -3.60 -0.42 4.51
N PRO A 275 -4.29 -0.83 3.42
CA PRO A 275 -5.72 -1.16 3.41
C PRO A 275 -6.19 -2.16 4.47
N SER A 276 -5.30 -2.92 5.12
CA SER A 276 -5.65 -3.74 6.29
C SER A 276 -5.87 -2.94 7.58
N MET A 277 -5.40 -1.70 7.65
CA MET A 277 -5.69 -0.74 8.72
C MET A 277 -7.01 -0.05 8.40
N ASN A 278 -8.10 -0.59 8.92
CA ASN A 278 -9.44 -0.13 8.57
C ASN A 278 -10.45 -0.36 9.69
N GLY A 279 -11.67 0.12 9.49
CA GLY A 279 -12.78 -0.05 10.41
C GLY A 279 -14.08 0.62 9.96
N ASP A 280 -15.07 0.56 10.84
CA ASP A 280 -16.40 1.12 10.62
C ASP A 280 -16.45 2.61 11.00
N PHE A 281 -16.91 3.44 10.08
CA PHE A 281 -17.22 4.85 10.33
C PHE A 281 -18.73 5.03 10.46
N ILE A 282 -19.23 5.07 11.69
CA ILE A 282 -20.66 5.12 12.00
C ILE A 282 -21.12 6.58 12.10
N VAL A 283 -22.16 6.90 11.35
CA VAL A 283 -22.83 8.20 11.35
C VAL A 283 -24.21 8.06 11.99
N GLU A 284 -24.50 8.82 13.05
CA GLU A 284 -25.76 8.77 13.82
C GLU A 284 -26.42 10.13 14.10
#